data_AF-A0A1X0B4I2-F1
#
_entry.id   AF-A0A1X0B4I2-F1
#
_cell.length_a   1.000
_cell.length_b   1.000
_cell.length_c   1.000
_cell.angle_alpha   90.00
_cell.angle_beta   90.00
_cell.angle_gamma   90.00
#
_symmetry.space_group_name_H-M   'P 1'
#
loop_
_entity.id
_entity.type
_entity.pdbx_description
1 polymer ?
#
loop_
_entity_poly.entity_id
_entity_poly.type
_entity_poly.pdbx_seq_one_letter_code
_entity_poly.pdbx_strand_id
1 'polypeptide(L)'
;MPIGVAKIRDIADGVQAGQFEVGERGELHRLDDLDPIYKQLLDSPVTAVISVIGGTGRPNLSPVWVDYEGDRVLLNLAAHRKKVQWLQNNPEVTFMLMNPANPFHWMSIKATVAHQISEDDPVDGNKVTAHIDRMAEKYLGTGDGYAFRDPSRNERRVLFEFTVDSVATFGRP
;
A
#
# COMPACT_ATOMS: atom_id res chain seq x y z
N MET A 1 -2.99 -16.98 5.34
CA MET A 1 -1.69 -17.68 5.24
C MET A 1 -0.65 -16.81 5.94
N PRO A 2 0.45 -17.35 6.50
CA PRO A 2 1.51 -16.50 7.02
C PRO A 2 2.10 -15.65 5.90
N ILE A 3 2.38 -14.39 6.20
CA ILE A 3 3.05 -13.44 5.32
C ILE A 3 4.55 -13.60 5.56
N GLY A 4 5.30 -13.96 4.51
CA GLY A 4 6.76 -14.07 4.61
C GLY A 4 7.41 -12.70 4.71
N VAL A 5 8.37 -12.56 5.64
CA VAL A 5 9.11 -11.32 5.87
C VAL A 5 10.59 -11.54 5.57
N ALA A 6 11.15 -10.77 4.65
CA ALA A 6 12.59 -10.74 4.40
C ALA A 6 13.20 -9.49 5.05
N LYS A 7 14.04 -9.68 6.08
CA LYS A 7 14.76 -8.59 6.75
C LYS A 7 16.13 -8.43 6.10
N ILE A 8 16.31 -7.33 5.37
CA ILE A 8 17.57 -7.05 4.66
C ILE A 8 18.54 -6.41 5.66
N ARG A 9 19.80 -6.87 5.67
CA ARG A 9 20.84 -6.31 6.55
C ARG A 9 21.11 -4.86 6.16
N ASP A 10 20.77 -3.95 7.07
CA ASP A 10 20.95 -2.53 6.88
C ASP A 10 22.30 -2.01 7.39
N ILE A 11 22.46 -0.69 7.31
CA ILE A 11 23.68 0.03 7.68
C ILE A 11 23.43 1.05 8.80
N ALA A 12 22.32 0.94 9.54
CA ALA A 12 21.94 1.89 10.58
C ALA A 12 22.97 1.94 11.73
N ASP A 13 23.61 0.80 12.02
CA ASP A 13 24.66 0.67 13.03
C ASP A 13 26.09 0.66 12.44
N GLY A 14 26.23 1.09 11.18
CA GLY A 14 27.50 1.08 10.42
C GLY A 14 27.58 -0.02 9.36
N VAL A 15 28.66 0.00 8.58
CA VAL A 15 28.88 -0.97 7.49
C VAL A 15 29.25 -2.35 8.03
N GLN A 16 28.79 -3.40 7.36
CA GLN A 16 29.00 -4.79 7.77
C GLN A 16 29.06 -5.75 6.56
N ALA A 17 29.59 -6.96 6.79
CA ALA A 17 29.61 -8.00 5.76
C ALA A 17 28.19 -8.43 5.39
N GLY A 18 27.91 -8.57 4.10
CA GLY A 18 26.59 -8.98 3.59
C GLY A 18 25.49 -7.94 3.78
N GLN A 19 25.83 -6.65 3.96
CA GLN A 19 24.87 -5.55 3.91
C GLN A 19 24.14 -5.52 2.56
N PHE A 20 22.87 -5.11 2.57
CA PHE A 20 21.93 -5.15 1.43
C PHE A 20 21.48 -6.54 0.97
N GLU A 21 21.91 -7.61 1.64
CA GLU A 21 21.38 -8.96 1.42
C GLU A 21 20.30 -9.31 2.45
N VAL A 22 19.44 -10.29 2.12
CA VAL A 22 18.48 -10.84 3.09
C VAL A 22 19.25 -11.53 4.21
N GLY A 23 19.17 -10.97 5.42
CA GLY A 23 19.85 -11.49 6.60
C GLY A 23 19.04 -12.51 7.38
N GLU A 24 17.76 -12.20 7.60
CA GLU A 24 16.82 -13.04 8.35
C GLU A 24 15.51 -13.16 7.57
N ARG A 25 14.85 -14.31 7.71
CA ARG A 25 13.47 -14.52 7.26
C ARG A 25 12.59 -14.77 8.46
N GLY A 26 11.44 -14.11 8.49
CA GLY A 26 10.40 -14.30 9.49
C GLY A 26 9.04 -14.47 8.84
N GLU A 27 8.02 -14.55 9.69
CA GLU A 27 6.63 -14.62 9.27
C GLU A 27 5.79 -13.69 10.16
N LEU A 28 4.72 -13.15 9.58
CA LEU A 28 3.69 -12.41 10.31
C LEU A 28 2.31 -12.88 9.87
N HIS A 29 1.31 -12.76 10.73
CA HIS A 29 -0.07 -13.12 10.37
C HIS A 29 -0.89 -11.91 9.95
N ARG A 30 -0.56 -10.73 10.49
CA ARG A 30 -1.21 -9.46 10.19
C ARG A 30 -0.17 -8.36 10.08
N LEU A 31 -0.42 -7.34 9.28
CA LEU A 31 0.42 -6.14 9.21
C LEU A 31 0.43 -5.34 10.52
N ASP A 32 -0.57 -5.54 11.39
CA ASP A 32 -0.55 -5.06 12.78
C ASP A 32 0.66 -5.60 13.58
N ASP A 33 1.17 -6.77 13.21
CA ASP A 33 2.29 -7.45 13.87
C ASP A 33 3.67 -7.04 13.30
N LEU A 34 3.71 -6.09 12.35
CA LEU A 34 4.97 -5.53 11.85
C LEU A 34 5.77 -4.93 13.00
N ASP A 35 7.10 -5.04 12.92
CA ASP A 35 7.98 -4.28 13.81
C ASP A 35 7.56 -2.80 13.78
N PRO A 36 7.34 -2.15 14.94
CA PRO A 36 6.91 -0.76 15.01
C PRO A 36 7.72 0.19 14.14
N ILE A 37 9.01 -0.09 13.93
CA ILE A 37 9.86 0.76 13.09
C ILE A 37 9.37 0.78 11.64
N TYR A 38 8.86 -0.32 11.10
CA TYR A 38 8.33 -0.36 9.73
C TYR A 38 6.83 -0.07 9.69
N LYS A 39 6.08 -0.50 10.72
CA LYS A 39 4.65 -0.21 10.84
C LYS A 39 4.38 1.30 10.80
N GLN A 40 5.26 2.13 11.35
CA GLN A 40 5.10 3.58 11.29
C GLN A 40 5.04 4.13 9.85
N LEU A 41 5.62 3.45 8.87
CA LEU A 41 5.53 3.82 7.45
C LEU A 41 4.11 3.59 6.91
N LEU A 42 3.35 2.64 7.46
CA LEU A 42 1.92 2.51 7.19
C LEU A 42 1.10 3.48 8.04
N ASP A 43 1.45 3.73 9.30
CA ASP A 43 0.62 4.55 10.20
C ASP A 43 0.68 6.04 9.86
N SER A 44 1.84 6.51 9.40
CA SER A 44 2.08 7.91 9.04
C SER A 44 1.60 8.24 7.62
N PRO A 45 1.47 9.53 7.23
CA PRO A 45 1.12 9.94 5.87
C PRO A 45 2.26 9.74 4.85
N VAL A 46 2.95 8.60 4.91
CA VAL A 46 3.95 8.21 3.91
C VAL A 46 3.21 7.75 2.66
N THR A 47 3.57 8.35 1.53
CA THR A 47 3.02 7.94 0.22
C THR A 47 3.68 6.64 -0.23
N ALA A 48 2.88 5.68 -0.67
CA ALA A 48 3.40 4.47 -1.31
C ALA A 48 3.56 4.70 -2.82
N VAL A 49 4.61 4.16 -3.42
CA VAL A 49 4.69 3.98 -4.87
C VAL A 49 4.22 2.57 -5.18
N ILE A 50 3.18 2.45 -6.00
CA ILE A 50 2.71 1.14 -6.48
C ILE A 50 3.25 0.84 -7.87
N SER A 51 3.53 -0.43 -8.10
CA SER A 51 3.86 -1.02 -9.40
C SER A 51 2.74 -1.98 -9.82
N VAL A 52 2.09 -1.69 -10.95
CA VAL A 52 1.08 -2.55 -11.58
C VAL A 52 1.47 -2.83 -13.03
N ILE A 53 1.13 -4.00 -13.57
CA ILE A 53 1.44 -4.32 -14.97
C ILE A 53 0.36 -3.78 -15.89
N GLY A 54 0.73 -2.82 -16.74
CA GLY A 54 -0.18 -2.21 -17.72
C GLY A 54 -0.23 -2.98 -19.05
N GLY A 55 -1.00 -2.45 -20.00
CA GLY A 55 -1.20 -3.08 -21.32
C GLY A 55 0.05 -3.22 -22.19
N THR A 56 1.15 -2.54 -21.87
CA THR A 56 2.44 -2.66 -22.57
C THR A 56 3.32 -3.77 -22.01
N GLY A 57 2.90 -4.46 -20.94
CA GLY A 57 3.69 -5.44 -20.20
C GLY A 57 4.80 -4.83 -19.33
N ARG A 58 5.03 -3.52 -19.39
CA ARG A 58 5.96 -2.82 -18.48
C ARG A 58 5.26 -2.46 -17.17
N PRO A 59 5.98 -2.51 -16.04
CA PRO A 59 5.48 -1.96 -14.78
C PRO A 59 5.15 -0.47 -14.90
N ASN A 60 3.95 -0.09 -14.45
CA ASN A 60 3.53 1.29 -14.30
C ASN A 60 3.66 1.69 -12.83
N LEU A 61 4.47 2.72 -12.56
CA LEU A 61 4.72 3.23 -11.22
C LEU A 61 3.89 4.49 -10.98
N SER A 62 3.20 4.56 -9.83
CA SER A 62 2.50 5.79 -9.44
C SER A 62 2.40 5.94 -7.91
N PRO A 63 2.48 7.17 -7.38
CA PRO A 63 2.25 7.44 -5.96
C PRO A 63 0.77 7.27 -5.60
N VAL A 64 0.51 6.74 -4.40
CA VAL A 64 -0.82 6.53 -3.83
C VAL A 64 -0.82 6.68 -2.31
N TRP A 65 -1.98 6.98 -1.76
CA TRP A 65 -2.25 6.82 -0.33
C TRP A 65 -2.63 5.37 -0.06
N VAL A 66 -2.16 4.83 1.06
CA VAL A 66 -2.34 3.42 1.40
C VAL A 66 -2.84 3.26 2.83
N ASP A 67 -3.78 2.34 3.02
CA ASP A 67 -4.23 1.88 4.32
C ASP A 67 -4.00 0.37 4.43
N TYR A 68 -4.26 -0.19 5.61
CA TYR A 68 -4.16 -1.63 5.81
C TYR A 68 -5.14 -2.10 6.89
N GLU A 69 -5.53 -3.37 6.82
CA GLU A 69 -6.37 -4.02 7.82
C GLU A 69 -6.03 -5.52 7.90
N GLY A 70 -5.59 -6.00 9.06
CA GLY A 70 -5.24 -7.41 9.24
C GLY A 70 -4.14 -7.85 8.28
N ASP A 71 -4.42 -8.83 7.41
CA ASP A 71 -3.50 -9.35 6.38
C ASP A 71 -3.65 -8.64 5.02
N ARG A 72 -4.36 -7.50 4.99
CA ARG A 72 -4.70 -6.76 3.77
C ARG A 72 -4.04 -5.40 3.71
N VAL A 73 -3.60 -5.04 2.51
CA VAL A 73 -3.36 -3.65 2.12
C VAL A 73 -4.60 -3.15 1.38
N LEU A 74 -4.96 -1.89 1.59
CA LEU A 74 -6.14 -1.26 1.01
C LEU A 74 -5.75 -0.12 0.08
N LEU A 75 -6.39 -0.05 -1.09
CA LEU A 75 -6.18 1.03 -2.06
C LEU A 75 -7.51 1.52 -2.63
N ASN A 76 -7.78 2.80 -2.43
CA ASN A 76 -8.98 3.44 -2.97
C ASN A 76 -8.67 4.22 -4.26
N LEU A 77 -9.34 3.85 -5.35
CA LEU A 77 -9.11 4.39 -6.69
C LEU A 77 -10.38 4.95 -7.31
N ALA A 78 -10.26 6.06 -8.04
CA ALA A 78 -11.33 6.50 -8.92
C ALA A 78 -11.52 5.47 -10.04
N ALA A 79 -12.77 5.01 -10.25
CA ALA A 79 -13.12 3.87 -11.09
C ALA A 79 -12.66 4.01 -12.55
N HIS A 80 -12.60 5.24 -13.05
CA HIS A 80 -12.24 5.55 -14.44
C HIS A 80 -10.72 5.46 -14.72
N ARG A 81 -9.87 5.31 -13.70
CA ARG A 81 -8.42 5.27 -13.88
C ARG A 81 -7.98 3.94 -14.49
N LYS A 82 -7.04 3.98 -15.45
CA LYS A 82 -6.53 2.78 -16.16
C LYS A 82 -6.00 1.68 -15.24
N LYS A 83 -5.38 2.04 -14.11
CA LYS A 83 -4.92 1.08 -13.10
C LYS A 83 -6.02 0.18 -12.53
N VAL A 84 -7.28 0.61 -12.51
CA VAL A 84 -8.42 -0.24 -12.11
C VAL A 84 -8.57 -1.40 -13.11
N GLN A 85 -8.63 -1.09 -14.41
CA GLN A 85 -8.67 -2.10 -15.47
C GLN A 85 -7.43 -3.00 -15.46
N TRP A 86 -6.25 -2.43 -15.23
CA TRP A 86 -5.01 -3.21 -15.18
C TRP A 86 -5.00 -4.20 -14.02
N LEU A 87 -5.43 -3.79 -12.82
CA LEU A 87 -5.55 -4.66 -11.65
C LEU A 87 -6.60 -5.77 -11.82
N GLN A 88 -7.67 -5.49 -12.57
CA GLN A 88 -8.67 -6.51 -12.91
C GLN A 88 -8.11 -7.58 -13.87
N ASN A 89 -7.20 -7.20 -14.76
CA ASN A 89 -6.58 -8.11 -15.73
C ASN A 89 -5.34 -8.82 -15.16
N ASN A 90 -4.59 -8.14 -14.30
CA ASN A 90 -3.45 -8.68 -13.57
C ASN A 90 -3.55 -8.23 -12.10
N PRO A 91 -3.93 -9.13 -11.19
CA PRO A 91 -4.22 -8.79 -9.79
C PRO A 91 -2.97 -8.56 -8.94
N GLU A 92 -1.77 -8.75 -9.49
CA GLU A 92 -0.51 -8.57 -8.75
C GLU A 92 -0.11 -7.09 -8.67
N VAL A 93 0.30 -6.67 -7.48
CA VAL A 93 0.80 -5.31 -7.21
C VAL A 93 1.99 -5.37 -6.25
N THR A 94 2.93 -4.44 -6.41
CA THR A 94 3.98 -4.21 -5.41
C THR A 94 3.89 -2.78 -4.90
N PHE A 95 3.89 -2.60 -3.58
CA PHE A 95 3.95 -1.32 -2.90
C PHE A 95 5.38 -1.08 -2.40
N MET A 96 5.86 0.14 -2.55
CA MET A 96 7.11 0.63 -1.98
C MET A 96 6.80 1.83 -1.08
N LEU A 97 7.11 1.71 0.21
CA LEU A 97 7.04 2.81 1.17
C LEU A 97 8.45 3.17 1.60
N MET A 98 8.82 4.43 1.41
CA MET A 98 10.13 4.95 1.79
C MET A 98 9.94 6.10 2.77
N ASN A 99 10.72 6.11 3.85
CA ASN A 99 10.73 7.21 4.81
C ASN A 99 11.16 8.50 4.11
N PRO A 100 10.32 9.56 4.11
CA PRO A 100 10.65 10.82 3.44
C PRO A 100 11.85 11.55 4.09
N ALA A 101 12.17 11.26 5.35
CA ALA A 101 13.31 11.85 6.06
C ALA A 101 14.60 11.03 5.92
N ASN A 102 14.50 9.76 5.56
CA ASN A 102 15.64 8.84 5.51
C ASN A 102 15.49 7.82 4.37
N PRO A 103 16.21 7.96 3.24
CA PRO A 103 16.06 7.06 2.10
C PRO A 103 16.54 5.63 2.37
N PHE A 104 17.23 5.39 3.49
CA PHE A 104 17.66 4.06 3.92
C PHE A 104 16.65 3.37 4.85
N HIS A 105 15.48 3.96 5.10
CA HIS A 105 14.40 3.30 5.84
C HIS A 105 13.20 3.09 4.92
N TRP A 106 12.95 1.84 4.54
CA TRP A 106 11.87 1.51 3.61
C TRP A 106 11.36 0.09 3.79
N MET A 107 10.17 -0.16 3.24
CA MET A 107 9.65 -1.50 3.06
C MET A 107 8.96 -1.66 1.70
N SER A 108 9.01 -2.88 1.19
CA SER A 108 8.31 -3.30 -0.02
C SER A 108 7.30 -4.37 0.35
N ILE A 109 6.07 -4.25 -0.17
CA ILE A 109 4.99 -5.22 0.06
C ILE A 109 4.56 -5.76 -1.29
N LYS A 110 4.59 -7.08 -1.46
CA LYS A 110 3.95 -7.76 -2.60
C LYS A 110 2.58 -8.23 -2.17
N ALA A 111 1.57 -7.93 -2.97
CA ALA A 111 0.20 -8.28 -2.64
C ALA A 111 -0.60 -8.58 -3.91
N THR A 112 -1.69 -9.32 -3.72
CA THR A 112 -2.58 -9.77 -4.79
C THR A 112 -4.02 -9.37 -4.48
N VAL A 113 -4.74 -8.81 -5.47
CA VAL A 113 -6.15 -8.43 -5.32
C VAL A 113 -6.95 -9.64 -4.85
N ALA A 114 -7.67 -9.47 -3.74
CA ALA A 114 -8.60 -10.48 -3.23
C ALA A 114 -10.05 -10.03 -3.37
N HIS A 115 -10.32 -8.76 -3.10
CA HIS A 115 -11.64 -8.17 -3.25
C HIS A 115 -11.57 -6.79 -3.89
N GLN A 116 -12.65 -6.46 -4.60
CA GLN A 116 -12.89 -5.16 -5.19
C GLN A 116 -14.32 -4.75 -4.85
N ILE A 117 -14.48 -3.63 -4.15
CA ILE A 117 -15.79 -3.12 -3.72
C ILE A 117 -16.05 -1.83 -4.47
N SER A 118 -17.17 -1.79 -5.21
CA SER A 118 -17.65 -0.56 -5.85
C SER A 118 -18.32 0.34 -4.83
N GLU A 119 -18.17 1.65 -4.96
CA GLU A 119 -18.96 2.62 -4.20
C GLU A 119 -20.48 2.51 -4.48
N ASP A 120 -20.85 1.89 -5.60
CA ASP A 120 -22.24 1.55 -5.96
C ASP A 120 -22.74 0.22 -5.37
N ASP A 121 -21.90 -0.51 -4.63
CA ASP A 121 -22.31 -1.76 -4.00
C ASP A 121 -23.41 -1.49 -2.96
N PRO A 122 -24.55 -2.21 -3.01
CA PRO A 122 -25.70 -1.92 -2.15
C PRO A 122 -25.49 -2.30 -0.68
N VAL A 123 -24.49 -3.13 -0.37
CA VAL A 123 -24.19 -3.61 0.98
C VAL A 123 -22.97 -2.88 1.54
N ASP A 124 -21.89 -2.81 0.75
CA ASP A 124 -20.58 -2.38 1.21
C ASP A 124 -20.09 -1.06 0.57
N GLY A 125 -20.88 -0.46 -0.32
CA GLY A 125 -20.46 0.74 -1.06
C GLY A 125 -20.14 1.95 -0.17
N ASN A 126 -20.84 2.09 0.97
CA ASN A 126 -20.57 3.12 1.97
C ASN A 126 -19.16 3.01 2.57
N LYS A 127 -18.59 1.81 2.68
CA LYS A 127 -17.22 1.58 3.17
C LYS A 127 -16.19 2.21 2.24
N VAL A 128 -16.47 2.26 0.93
CA VAL A 128 -15.57 2.87 -0.06
C VAL A 128 -15.43 4.36 0.15
N THR A 129 -16.55 5.07 0.39
CA THR A 129 -16.54 6.51 0.72
C THR A 129 -15.90 6.76 2.08
N ALA A 130 -16.31 6.03 3.12
CA ALA A 130 -15.76 6.18 4.46
C ALA A 130 -14.24 5.95 4.50
N HIS A 131 -13.74 4.98 3.72
CA HIS A 131 -12.31 4.73 3.60
C HIS A 131 -11.58 5.94 2.98
N ILE A 132 -12.05 6.49 1.84
CA ILE A 132 -11.32 7.62 1.23
C ILE A 132 -11.34 8.87 2.12
N ASP A 133 -12.39 9.08 2.91
CA ASP A 133 -12.45 10.17 3.90
C ASP A 133 -11.43 9.95 5.02
N ARG A 134 -11.29 8.72 5.54
CA ARG A 134 -10.23 8.34 6.49
C ARG A 134 -8.84 8.61 5.93
N MET A 135 -8.63 8.34 4.64
CA MET A 135 -7.36 8.61 3.98
C MET A 135 -7.10 10.11 3.83
N ALA A 136 -8.12 10.90 3.53
CA ALA A 136 -8.01 12.36 3.50
C ALA A 136 -7.59 12.89 4.88
N GLU A 137 -8.20 12.38 5.95
CA GLU A 137 -7.80 12.74 7.31
C GLU A 137 -6.35 12.36 7.60
N LYS A 138 -5.96 11.10 7.35
CA LYS A 138 -4.59 10.62 7.57
C LYS A 138 -3.55 11.46 6.82
N TYR A 139 -3.79 11.77 5.54
CA TYR A 139 -2.79 12.39 4.66
C TYR A 139 -2.84 13.92 4.60
N LEU A 140 -3.98 14.53 4.91
CA LEU A 140 -4.18 15.97 4.79
C LEU A 140 -4.56 16.63 6.13
N GLY A 141 -5.10 15.88 7.10
CA GLY A 141 -5.58 16.41 8.38
C GLY A 141 -6.72 17.42 8.23
N THR A 142 -7.57 17.26 7.21
CA THR A 142 -8.54 18.29 6.83
C THR A 142 -9.80 18.31 7.69
N GLY A 143 -10.19 17.21 8.35
CA GLY A 143 -11.46 17.09 9.09
C GLY A 143 -12.73 17.12 8.21
N ASP A 144 -12.63 17.56 6.96
CA ASP A 144 -13.75 17.82 6.04
C ASP A 144 -14.00 16.68 5.02
N GLY A 145 -13.39 15.51 5.21
CA GLY A 145 -13.47 14.38 4.28
C GLY A 145 -12.70 14.60 2.96
N TYR A 146 -12.91 13.73 1.97
CA TYR A 146 -12.18 13.76 0.71
C TYR A 146 -12.78 14.75 -0.31
N ALA A 147 -12.06 15.86 -0.55
CA ALA A 147 -12.51 16.96 -1.41
C ALA A 147 -11.99 16.91 -2.87
N PHE A 148 -11.26 15.87 -3.28
CA PHE A 148 -10.58 15.83 -4.60
C PHE A 148 -11.29 15.01 -5.67
N ARG A 149 -12.61 14.86 -5.59
CA ARG A 149 -13.39 14.25 -6.69
C ARG A 149 -13.43 15.19 -7.88
N ASP A 150 -13.32 14.66 -9.10
CA ASP A 150 -13.45 15.45 -10.33
C ASP A 150 -14.90 15.98 -10.47
N PRO A 151 -15.14 17.30 -10.40
CA PRO A 151 -16.49 17.87 -10.48
C PRO A 151 -17.10 17.81 -11.88
N SER A 152 -16.30 17.52 -12.92
CA SER A 152 -16.79 17.42 -14.31
C SER A 152 -17.51 16.10 -14.60
N ARG A 153 -17.50 15.15 -13.66
CA ARG A 153 -18.15 13.85 -13.79
C ARG A 153 -18.69 13.38 -12.45
N ASN A 154 -19.64 12.44 -12.48
CA ASN A 154 -19.99 11.69 -11.26
C ASN A 154 -18.88 10.69 -10.94
N GLU A 155 -17.76 11.16 -10.38
CA GLU A 155 -16.61 10.30 -10.07
C GLU A 155 -16.99 9.28 -9.01
N ARG A 156 -17.05 8.00 -9.41
CA ARG A 156 -17.21 6.85 -8.53
C ARG A 156 -15.85 6.29 -8.12
N ARG A 157 -15.81 5.69 -6.94
CA ARG A 157 -14.60 5.05 -6.42
C ARG A 157 -14.77 3.55 -6.26
N VAL A 158 -13.63 2.89 -6.13
CA VAL A 158 -13.50 1.47 -5.90
C VAL A 158 -12.45 1.28 -4.82
N LEU A 159 -12.77 0.48 -3.81
CA LEU A 159 -11.82 0.00 -2.83
C LEU A 159 -11.28 -1.36 -3.27
N PHE A 160 -9.97 -1.47 -3.40
CA PHE A 160 -9.29 -2.75 -3.57
C PHE A 160 -8.73 -3.21 -2.24
N GLU A 161 -8.94 -4.49 -1.94
CA GLU A 161 -8.34 -5.21 -0.81
C GLU A 161 -7.36 -6.24 -1.38
N PHE A 162 -6.09 -6.14 -0.98
CA PHE A 162 -5.04 -7.04 -1.45
C PHE A 162 -4.58 -7.92 -0.31
N THR A 163 -4.62 -9.24 -0.44
CA THR A 163 -3.87 -10.10 0.51
C THR A 163 -2.39 -9.91 0.29
N VAL A 164 -1.67 -9.70 1.39
CA VAL A 164 -0.22 -9.57 1.36
C VAL A 164 0.41 -10.94 1.17
N ASP A 165 1.29 -11.04 0.18
CA ASP A 165 2.02 -12.26 -0.14
C ASP A 165 3.36 -12.29 0.60
N SER A 166 4.05 -11.14 0.64
CA SER A 166 5.33 -11.00 1.33
C SER A 166 5.70 -9.54 1.59
N VAL A 167 6.56 -9.34 2.59
CA VAL A 167 7.15 -8.05 2.94
C VAL A 167 8.67 -8.16 2.90
N ALA A 168 9.34 -7.13 2.40
CA ALA A 168 10.78 -6.92 2.56
C ALA A 168 11.02 -5.61 3.28
N THR A 169 11.93 -5.60 4.25
CA THR A 169 12.21 -4.42 5.09
C THR A 169 13.69 -4.09 5.09
N PHE A 170 14.02 -2.81 5.19
CA PHE A 170 15.40 -2.33 5.23
C PHE A 170 15.53 -1.05 6.05
N GLY A 171 16.50 -1.06 6.96
CA GLY A 171 16.94 0.10 7.73
C GLY A 171 16.08 0.47 8.92
N ARG A 172 16.44 1.59 9.52
CA ARG A 172 15.80 2.14 10.73
C ARG A 172 15.53 3.63 10.53
N PRO A 173 14.51 4.19 11.21
CA PRO A 173 14.08 5.59 11.07
C PRO A 173 15.23 6.60 11.08
#